data_AF-A0A2M7D1I9-F1
#
_entry.id   AF-A0A2M7D1I9-F1
#
_cell.length_a   1.000
_cell.length_b   1.000
_cell.length_c   1.000
_cell.angle_alpha   90.00
_cell.angle_beta   90.00
_cell.angle_gamma   90.00
#
_symmetry.space_group_name_H-M   'P 1'
#
loop_
_entity.id
_entity.type
_entity.pdbx_description
1 polymer ?
#
loop_
_entity_poly.entity_id
_entity_poly.type
_entity_poly.pdbx_seq_one_letter_code
_entity_poly.pdbx_strand_id
1 'polypeptide(L)' 'MSISVDYSQMLISEKFVMLEELWENMSHDAKQKGFTPQWHLDELRQREENIKNSKSTFSDLEDAKNRLQKLV' A
#
# COMPACT_ATOMS: atom_id res chain seq x y z
N MET A 1 -21.84 -5.76 -7.85
CA MET A 1 -21.89 -6.86 -6.86
C MET A 1 -21.07 -6.43 -5.67
N SER A 2 -21.66 -6.36 -4.48
CA SER A 2 -20.93 -6.14 -3.23
C SER A 2 -20.67 -7.51 -2.59
N ILE A 3 -19.40 -7.88 -2.44
CA ILE A 3 -19.03 -9.05 -1.65
C ILE A 3 -19.04 -8.62 -0.19
N SER A 4 -19.98 -9.12 0.59
CA SER A 4 -20.03 -8.89 2.04
C SER A 4 -19.29 -10.02 2.75
N VAL A 5 -18.10 -9.73 3.27
CA VAL A 5 -17.37 -10.60 4.19
C VAL A 5 -17.61 -10.08 5.61
N ASP A 6 -18.12 -10.92 6.50
CA ASP A 6 -18.28 -10.57 7.91
C ASP A 6 -16.96 -10.81 8.66
N TYR A 7 -16.20 -9.73 8.86
CA TYR A 7 -14.93 -9.76 9.58
C TYR A 7 -15.07 -9.78 11.11
N SER A 8 -16.28 -9.62 11.66
CA SER A 8 -16.50 -9.51 13.10
C SER A 8 -16.28 -10.84 13.83
N GLN A 9 -16.53 -11.95 13.14
CA GLN A 9 -16.42 -13.30 13.68
C GLN A 9 -15.05 -13.94 13.46
N MET A 10 -14.16 -13.28 12.70
CA MET A 10 -12.85 -13.84 12.34
C MET A 10 -11.79 -13.54 13.41
N LEU A 11 -11.02 -14.55 13.76
CA LEU A 11 -9.77 -14.39 14.49
C LEU A 11 -8.78 -13.57 13.66
N ILE A 12 -7.86 -12.86 14.34
CA ILE A 12 -6.84 -12.06 13.65
C ILE A 12 -5.99 -12.92 12.70
N SER A 13 -5.66 -14.16 13.07
CA SER A 13 -4.92 -15.08 12.20
C SER A 13 -5.66 -15.39 10.90
N GLU A 14 -6.98 -15.59 10.96
CA GLU A 14 -7.81 -15.87 9.78
C GLU A 14 -7.88 -14.66 8.85
N LYS A 15 -7.90 -13.45 9.42
CA LYS A 15 -7.82 -12.20 8.63
C LYS A 15 -6.51 -12.09 7.89
N PHE A 16 -5.39 -12.46 8.51
CA PHE A 16 -4.08 -12.46 7.85
C PHE A 16 -4.00 -13.48 6.73
N VAL A 17 -4.47 -14.72 6.95
CA VAL A 17 -4.51 -15.74 5.89
C VAL A 17 -5.35 -15.25 4.71
N MET A 18 -6.54 -14.70 4.97
CA MET A 18 -7.38 -14.14 3.90
C MET A 18 -6.70 -12.99 3.15
N LEU A 19 -5.99 -12.11 3.85
CA LEU A 19 -5.22 -11.03 3.23
C LEU A 19 -4.12 -11.57 2.32
N GLU A 20 -3.39 -12.60 2.75
CA GLU A 20 -2.33 -13.24 1.97
C GLU A 20 -2.89 -13.95 0.72
N GLU A 21 -3.96 -14.73 0.86
CA GLU A 21 -4.61 -15.40 -0.26
C GLU A 21 -5.16 -14.41 -1.28
N LEU A 22 -5.82 -13.35 -0.81
CA LEU A 22 -6.32 -12.29 -1.68
C LEU A 22 -5.17 -11.57 -2.39
N TRP A 23 -4.09 -11.27 -1.66
CA TRP A 23 -2.90 -10.65 -2.22
C TRP A 23 -2.24 -11.52 -3.29
N GLU A 24 -2.05 -12.81 -3.04
CA GLU A 24 -1.50 -13.76 -4.01
C GLU A 24 -2.39 -13.88 -5.25
N ASN A 25 -3.71 -13.97 -5.09
CA ASN A 25 -4.62 -14.01 -6.21
C ASN A 25 -4.52 -12.74 -7.08
N MET A 26 -4.51 -11.58 -6.44
CA MET A 26 -4.39 -10.28 -7.09
C MET A 26 -3.03 -10.08 -7.77
N SER A 27 -1.94 -10.54 -7.15
CA SER A 27 -0.57 -10.35 -7.63
C SER A 27 -0.28 -11.18 -8.90
N HIS A 28 -0.91 -12.34 -9.04
CA HIS A 28 -0.82 -13.15 -10.26
C HIS A 28 -1.49 -12.45 -11.45
N ASP A 29 -2.67 -11.87 -11.24
CA ASP A 29 -3.43 -11.15 -12.27
C ASP A 29 -2.86 -9.75 -12.58
N ALA A 30 -2.22 -9.12 -11.59
CA ALA A 30 -1.57 -7.82 -11.70
C ALA A 30 -0.57 -7.72 -12.86
N LYS A 31 0.16 -8.81 -13.14
CA LYS A 31 1.15 -8.85 -14.22
C LYS A 31 0.53 -8.70 -15.62
N GLN A 32 -0.71 -9.16 -15.79
CA GLN A 32 -1.40 -9.16 -17.09
C GLN A 32 -2.38 -7.98 -17.23
N LYS A 33 -3.06 -7.61 -16.14
CA LYS A 33 -4.13 -6.60 -16.16
C LYS A 33 -3.70 -5.23 -15.62
N GLY A 34 -2.51 -5.15 -15.02
CA GLY A 34 -2.02 -3.96 -14.33
C GLY A 34 -2.69 -3.78 -12.98
N PHE A 35 -1.90 -3.60 -11.92
CA PHE A 35 -2.43 -3.35 -10.57
C PHE A 35 -2.59 -1.86 -10.26
N THR A 36 -1.83 -1.04 -10.98
CA THR A 36 -1.59 0.34 -10.58
C THR A 36 -2.45 1.27 -11.43
N PRO A 37 -3.42 1.98 -10.83
CA PRO A 37 -4.14 3.02 -11.53
C PRO A 37 -3.19 4.08 -12.10
N GLN A 38 -3.54 4.68 -13.24
CA GLN A 38 -2.68 5.67 -13.90
C GLN A 38 -2.29 6.83 -12.98
N TRP A 39 -3.24 7.32 -12.17
CA TRP A 39 -2.98 8.41 -11.22
C TRP A 39 -1.87 8.06 -10.21
N HIS A 40 -1.73 6.79 -9.82
CA HIS A 40 -0.69 6.36 -8.88
C HIS A 40 0.68 6.34 -9.56
N LEU A 41 0.75 5.95 -10.84
CA LEU A 41 1.99 6.07 -11.63
C LEU A 41 2.42 7.53 -11.78
N ASP A 42 1.46 8.45 -11.95
CA ASP A 42 1.74 9.88 -12.06
C ASP A 42 2.29 10.44 -10.74
N GLU A 43 1.72 10.05 -9.60
CA GLU A 43 2.21 10.40 -8.27
C GLU A 43 3.64 9.86 -8.02
N LEU A 44 3.91 8.60 -8.38
CA LEU A 44 5.24 8.00 -8.25
C LEU A 44 6.27 8.76 -9.08
N ARG A 45 5.95 9.08 -10.34
CA ARG A 45 6.82 9.86 -11.22
C ARG A 45 7.11 11.24 -10.65
N GLN A 46 6.08 11.93 -10.14
CA GLN A 46 6.24 13.24 -9.52
C GLN A 46 7.17 13.19 -8.29
N ARG A 47 7.06 12.13 -7.47
CA ARG A 47 7.94 11.93 -6.30
C ARG A 47 9.38 11.66 -6.70
N GLU A 48 9.61 10.83 -7.71
CA GLU A 48 10.95 10.57 -8.24
C GLU A 48 11.60 11.85 -8.77
N GLU A 49 10.86 12.65 -9.54
CA GLU A 49 11.33 13.95 -10.03
C GLU A 49 11.66 14.91 -8.88
N ASN A 50 10.85 14.94 -7.82
CA ASN A 50 11.10 15.79 -6.67
C ASN A 50 12.39 15.38 -5.95
N ILE A 51 12.66 14.08 -5.81
CA ILE A 51 13.90 13.59 -5.21
C ILE A 51 15.10 13.97 -6.09
N LYS A 52 15.01 13.72 -7.40
CA LYS A 52 16.07 14.06 -8.36
C LYS A 52 16.40 15.56 -8.37
N ASN A 53 15.40 16.40 -8.21
CA ASN A 53 15.54 17.86 -8.18
C ASN A 53 15.77 18.41 -6.76
N SER A 54 16.08 17.57 -5.77
CA SER A 54 16.30 17.95 -4.37
C SER A 54 15.14 18.70 -3.70
N LYS A 55 13.92 18.56 -4.24
CA LYS A 55 12.67 19.08 -3.66
C LYS A 55 12.07 18.14 -2.62
N SER A 56 12.57 16.91 -2.53
CA SER A 56 12.17 15.93 -1.52
C SER A 56 13.37 15.05 -1.17
N THR A 57 13.38 14.51 0.04
CA THR A 57 14.45 13.63 0.52
C THR A 57 13.85 12.43 1.23
N PHE A 58 14.61 11.33 1.27
CA PHE A 58 14.28 10.21 2.12
C PHE A 58 14.54 10.58 3.58
N SER A 59 13.66 10.08 4.45
CA SER A 59 13.90 10.10 5.90
C SER A 59 14.35 8.72 6.35
N ASP A 60 15.10 8.68 7.44
CA ASP A 60 15.27 7.44 8.19
C ASP A 60 13.90 6.93 8.68
N LEU A 61 13.77 5.59 8.77
CA LEU A 61 12.52 4.95 9.17
C LEU A 61 12.14 5.30 10.62
N GLU A 62 13.11 5.37 11.53
CA GLU A 62 12.84 5.72 12.93
C GLU A 62 12.41 7.19 13.05
N ASP A 63 13.03 8.08 12.27
CA ASP A 63 12.58 9.48 12.20
C ASP A 63 11.15 9.60 11.68
N ALA A 64 10.80 8.80 10.67
CA ALA A 64 9.44 8.77 10.14
C ALA A 64 8.43 8.26 11.20
N LYS A 65 8.76 7.18 11.91
CA LYS A 65 7.92 6.63 12.98
C LYS A 65 7.73 7.63 14.12
N ASN A 66 8.80 8.29 14.54
CA ASN A 66 8.75 9.33 15.58
C ASN A 66 7.86 10.51 15.20
N ARG A 67 7.85 10.92 13.92
CA ARG A 67 6.92 11.96 13.44
C ARG A 67 5.47 11.49 13.46
N LEU A 68 5.21 10.26 13.02
CA LEU A 68 3.85 9.70 12.98
C LEU A 68 3.26 9.55 14.39
N GLN A 69 4.06 9.12 15.37
CA GLN A 69 3.61 9.01 16.75
C GLN A 69 3.19 10.35 17.37
N LYS A 70 3.74 11.47 16.90
CA LYS A 70 3.38 12.82 17.37
C LYS A 70 2.10 13.37 16.73
N LEU A 71 1.58 12.71 15.70
CA LEU A 71 0.34 13.09 15.02
C LEU A 71 -0.91 12.42 15.65
N VAL A 72 -0.71 11.45 16.53
CA VAL A 72 -1.73 10.73 17.28
C VAL A 72 -1.81 11.29 18.70
#